data_AF-A0A6G3X219-F1
#
_entry.id   AF-A0A6G3X219-F1
#
_cell.length_a   1.000
_cell.length_b   1.000
_cell.length_c   1.000
_cell.angle_alpha   90.00
_cell.angle_beta   90.00
_cell.angle_gamma   90.00
#
_symmetry.space_group_name_H-M   'P 1'
#
loop_
_entity.id
_entity.type
_entity.pdbx_description
1 polymer ?
#
loop_
_entity_poly.entity_id
_entity_poly.type
_entity_poly.pdbx_seq_one_letter_code
_entity_poly.pdbx_strand_id
1 'polypeptide(L)'
;MTSSNAAEPVPATLRVRELMTAGLLSHAIGVLCDLGVPDILDAPRTHEDIAKEVDAHPEGLLSFLRAAAAAGVLAEPAPRTFELTEL
;
A
#
# COMPACT_ATOMS: atom_id res chain seq x y z
N MET A 1 -31.71 -28.09 -11.78
CA MET A 1 -30.29 -28.24 -12.12
C MET A 1 -29.57 -26.95 -11.72
N THR A 2 -29.18 -26.87 -10.46
CA THR A 2 -28.41 -25.75 -9.89
C THR A 2 -26.95 -26.19 -9.84
N SER A 3 -26.11 -25.58 -10.68
CA SER A 3 -24.67 -25.80 -10.67
C SER A 3 -24.10 -25.36 -9.32
N SER A 4 -23.51 -26.31 -8.59
CA SER A 4 -22.74 -26.05 -7.37
C SER A 4 -21.36 -25.54 -7.79
N ASN A 5 -21.12 -24.24 -7.64
CA ASN A 5 -19.78 -23.67 -7.74
C ASN A 5 -19.05 -23.89 -6.41
N ALA A 6 -18.59 -25.12 -6.17
CA ALA A 6 -17.65 -25.39 -5.07
C ALA A 6 -16.31 -24.80 -5.49
N ALA A 7 -15.98 -23.60 -5.00
CA ALA A 7 -14.70 -22.96 -5.24
C ALA A 7 -13.57 -23.95 -4.88
N GLU A 8 -12.73 -24.29 -5.86
CA GLU A 8 -11.56 -25.14 -5.60
C GLU A 8 -10.70 -24.49 -4.50
N PRO A 9 -10.19 -25.29 -3.55
CA PRO A 9 -9.38 -24.75 -2.47
C PRO A 9 -8.11 -24.12 -3.05
N VAL A 10 -7.85 -22.86 -2.69
CA VAL A 10 -6.64 -22.15 -3.08
C VAL A 10 -5.41 -23.02 -2.75
N PRO A 11 -4.51 -23.29 -3.71
CA PRO A 11 -3.29 -24.04 -3.47
C PRO A 11 -2.50 -23.50 -2.27
N ALA A 12 -2.03 -24.39 -1.38
CA ALA A 12 -1.33 -24.00 -0.15
C ALA A 12 -0.12 -23.08 -0.40
N THR A 13 0.58 -23.24 -1.52
CA THR A 13 1.69 -22.38 -1.93
C THR A 13 1.25 -20.93 -2.21
N LEU A 14 0.08 -20.74 -2.84
CA LEU A 14 -0.50 -19.41 -3.02
C LEU A 14 -0.90 -18.80 -1.69
N ARG A 15 -1.43 -19.61 -0.76
CA ARG A 15 -1.78 -19.14 0.58
C ARG A 15 -0.56 -18.68 1.39
N VAL A 16 0.56 -19.40 1.32
CA VAL A 16 1.83 -18.98 1.94
C VAL A 16 2.32 -17.66 1.32
N ARG A 17 2.25 -17.54 -0.02
CA ARG A 17 2.63 -16.30 -0.72
C ARG A 17 1.77 -15.12 -0.28
N GLU A 18 0.46 -15.29 -0.18
CA GLU A 18 -0.45 -14.24 0.31
C GLU A 18 -0.07 -13.76 1.70
N LEU A 19 0.20 -14.67 2.63
CA LEU A 19 0.59 -14.33 4.01
C LEU A 19 1.92 -13.59 4.06
N MET A 20 2.91 -14.03 3.28
CA MET A 20 4.20 -13.34 3.17
C MET A 20 4.03 -11.93 2.59
N THR A 21 3.23 -11.78 1.53
CA THR A 21 2.93 -10.48 0.94
C THR A 21 2.21 -9.57 1.94
N ALA A 22 1.21 -10.08 2.67
CA ALA A 22 0.49 -9.31 3.68
C ALA A 22 1.42 -8.79 4.79
N GLY A 23 2.40 -9.59 5.22
CA GLY A 23 3.45 -9.16 6.16
C GLY A 23 4.30 -8.02 5.59
N LEU A 24 4.76 -8.15 4.34
CA LEU A 24 5.54 -7.09 3.67
C LEU A 24 4.76 -5.77 3.54
N LEU A 25 3.48 -5.85 3.16
CA LEU A 25 2.60 -4.69 3.06
C LEU A 25 2.39 -4.03 4.44
N SER A 26 2.16 -4.82 5.49
CA SER A 26 2.01 -4.32 6.85
C SER A 26 3.28 -3.62 7.35
N HIS A 27 4.46 -4.19 7.07
CA HIS A 27 5.73 -3.53 7.39
C HIS A 27 5.91 -2.21 6.63
N ALA A 28 5.55 -2.17 5.35
CA ALA A 28 5.65 -0.94 4.57
C ALA A 28 4.75 0.16 5.11
N ILE A 29 3.51 -0.17 5.48
CA ILE A 29 2.58 0.76 6.13
C ILE A 29 3.14 1.26 7.46
N GLY A 30 3.69 0.36 8.28
CA GLY A 30 4.33 0.74 9.55
C GLY A 30 5.44 1.78 9.37
N VAL A 31 6.32 1.59 8.38
CA VAL A 31 7.37 2.58 8.05
C VAL A 31 6.79 3.93 7.65
N LEU A 32 5.70 3.96 6.86
CA LEU A 32 5.05 5.22 6.49
C LEU A 32 4.46 5.93 7.72
N CYS A 33 3.87 5.19 8.65
CA CYS A 33 3.40 5.74 9.92
C CYS A 33 4.54 6.28 10.78
N ASP A 34 5.66 5.56 10.89
CA ASP A 34 6.84 5.99 11.65
C ASP A 34 7.46 7.28 11.08
N LEU A 35 7.36 7.48 9.77
CA LEU A 35 7.79 8.72 9.08
C LEU A 35 6.76 9.86 9.18
N GLY A 36 5.56 9.62 9.71
CA GLY A 36 4.49 10.63 9.78
C GLY A 36 3.82 10.96 8.45
N VAL A 37 3.91 10.06 7.46
CA VAL A 37 3.30 10.26 6.13
C VAL A 37 1.77 10.44 6.18
N PRO A 38 1.00 9.67 6.97
CA PRO A 38 -0.45 9.86 7.06
C PRO A 38 -0.83 11.25 7.58
N ASP A 39 -0.06 11.77 8.54
CA ASP A 39 -0.37 13.02 9.23
C ASP A 39 -0.25 14.25 8.33
N ILE A 40 0.46 14.12 7.21
CA ILE A 40 0.70 15.21 6.28
C ILE A 40 -0.24 15.12 5.05
N LEU A 41 -0.90 13.99 4.80
CA LEU A 41 -1.69 13.75 3.58
C LEU A 41 -3.16 14.22 3.67
N ASP A 42 -3.37 15.52 3.89
CA ASP A 42 -4.72 16.13 3.84
C ASP A 42 -5.30 16.28 2.42
N ALA A 43 -4.44 16.19 1.40
CA ALA A 43 -4.78 16.32 -0.01
C ALA A 43 -3.77 15.52 -0.86
N PRO A 44 -4.08 15.22 -2.14
CA PRO A 44 -3.16 14.51 -3.02
C PRO A 44 -1.82 15.23 -3.15
N ARG A 45 -0.72 14.53 -2.87
CA ARG A 45 0.65 15.08 -2.92
C ARG A 45 1.59 14.23 -3.74
N THR A 46 2.56 14.84 -4.41
CA THR A 46 3.57 14.08 -5.14
C THR A 46 4.50 13.36 -4.17
N HIS A 47 5.06 12.22 -4.58
CA HIS A 47 6.05 11.49 -3.78
C HIS A 47 7.27 12.35 -3.38
N GLU A 48 7.67 13.31 -4.22
CA GLU A 48 8.77 14.25 -3.95
C GLU A 48 8.40 15.22 -2.83
N ASP A 49 7.19 15.78 -2.86
CA ASP A 49 6.71 16.68 -1.81
C ASP A 49 6.56 15.95 -0.49
N ILE A 50 6.00 14.73 -0.50
CA ILE A 50 5.89 13.88 0.70
C ILE A 50 7.29 13.59 1.25
N ALA A 51 8.21 13.13 0.41
CA ALA A 51 9.56 12.77 0.83
C ALA A 51 10.32 13.96 1.42
N LYS A 52 10.16 15.15 0.84
CA LYS A 52 10.74 16.39 1.37
C LYS A 52 10.18 16.74 2.75
N GLU A 53 8.87 16.61 2.95
CA GLU A 53 8.21 16.96 4.20
C GLU A 53 8.60 16.01 5.35
N VAL A 54 8.73 14.72 5.07
CA VAL A 54 9.11 13.70 6.08
C VAL A 54 10.63 13.41 6.15
N ASP A 55 11.45 14.23 5.49
CA ASP A 55 12.92 14.07 5.39
C ASP A 55 13.37 12.66 4.98
N ALA A 56 12.76 12.14 3.90
CA ALA A 56 13.03 10.83 3.34
C ALA A 56 13.60 10.90 1.91
N HIS A 57 14.25 9.82 1.48
CA HIS A 57 14.70 9.70 0.10
C HIS A 57 13.51 9.44 -0.85
N PRO A 58 13.29 10.25 -1.91
CA PRO A 58 12.07 10.20 -2.72
C PRO A 58 11.85 8.87 -3.44
N GLU A 59 12.87 8.31 -4.09
CA GLU A 59 12.75 7.05 -4.82
C GLU A 59 12.65 5.83 -3.86
N GLY A 60 13.23 5.96 -2.67
CA GLY A 60 13.07 4.98 -1.60
C GLY A 60 11.64 4.96 -1.10
N LEU A 61 11.10 6.13 -0.76
CA LEU A 61 9.74 6.31 -0.26
C LEU A 61 8.68 5.89 -1.29
N LEU A 62 8.91 6.12 -2.58
CA LEU A 62 7.97 5.76 -3.65
C LEU A 62 7.58 4.28 -3.63
N SER A 63 8.51 3.39 -3.29
CA SER A 63 8.24 1.95 -3.20
C SER A 63 7.29 1.62 -2.04
N PHE A 64 7.43 2.32 -0.91
CA PHE A 64 6.55 2.16 0.26
C PHE A 64 5.16 2.75 0.01
N LEU A 65 5.08 3.92 -0.62
CA LEU A 65 3.81 4.55 -1.02
C LEU A 65 3.01 3.62 -1.94
N ARG A 66 3.67 2.98 -2.90
CA ARG A 66 3.03 1.99 -3.79
C ARG A 66 2.65 0.69 -3.10
N ALA A 67 3.42 0.24 -2.11
CA ALA A 67 3.03 -0.89 -1.29
C ALA A 67 1.75 -0.56 -0.49
N ALA A 68 1.68 0.61 0.14
CA ALA A 68 0.47 1.06 0.83
C ALA A 68 -0.71 1.25 -0.13
N ALA A 69 -0.47 1.69 -1.37
CA ALA A 69 -1.51 1.75 -2.40
C ALA A 69 -2.00 0.36 -2.83
N ALA A 70 -1.10 -0.60 -2.98
CA ALA A 70 -1.46 -2.00 -3.26
C ALA A 70 -2.23 -2.66 -2.09
N ALA A 71 -1.98 -2.21 -0.86
CA ALA A 71 -2.74 -2.59 0.33
C ALA A 71 -4.09 -1.86 0.46
N GLY A 72 -4.36 -0.87 -0.41
CA GLY A 72 -5.58 -0.08 -0.39
C GLY A 72 -5.63 1.02 0.66
N VAL A 73 -4.53 1.32 1.36
CA VAL A 73 -4.45 2.41 2.35
C VAL A 73 -4.27 3.77 1.67
N LEU A 74 -3.51 3.79 0.59
CA LEU A 74 -3.35 4.96 -0.27
C LEU A 74 -3.97 4.71 -1.65
N ALA A 75 -4.25 5.78 -2.38
CA ALA A 75 -4.50 5.74 -3.81
C ALA A 75 -3.40 6.51 -4.56
N GLU A 76 -3.12 6.13 -5.81
CA GLU A 76 -2.25 6.88 -6.74
C GLU A 76 -3.12 7.50 -7.85
N PRO A 77 -3.90 8.57 -7.59
CA PRO A 77 -4.88 9.14 -8.53
C PRO A 77 -4.24 9.72 -9.80
N ALA A 78 -2.96 10.08 -9.74
CA ALA A 78 -2.15 10.54 -10.85
C ALA A 78 -0.72 10.00 -10.70
N PRO A 79 0.10 9.97 -11.78
CA PRO A 79 1.45 9.43 -11.71
C PRO A 79 2.26 10.01 -10.55
N ARG A 80 2.70 9.14 -9.64
CA ARG A 80 3.47 9.44 -8.44
C ARG A 80 2.85 10.48 -7.51
N THR A 81 1.52 10.59 -7.51
CA THR A 81 0.74 11.44 -6.61
C THR A 81 -0.10 10.55 -5.72
N PHE A 82 -0.10 10.77 -4.41
CA PHE A 82 -0.72 9.89 -3.43
C PHE A 82 -1.69 10.64 -2.52
N GLU A 83 -2.78 9.96 -2.16
CA GLU A 83 -3.79 10.41 -1.20
C GLU A 83 -4.18 9.26 -0.25
N LEU A 84 -4.67 9.59 0.95
CA LEU A 84 -5.27 8.61 1.85
C LEU A 84 -6.62 8.14 1.28
N THR A 85 -6.88 6.85 1.42
CA THR A 85 -8.21 6.29 1.12
C THR A 85 -9.12 6.35 2.35
N GLU A 86 -10.43 6.32 2.12
CA GLU A 86 -11.48 6.30 3.16
C GLU A 86 -11.73 4.90 3.75
N LEU A 87 -10.72 4.00 3.77
CA LEU A 87 -10.85 2.59 4.16
C LEU A 87 -11.91 2.25 5.21
#